data_AF-A0A1Y1N7N9-F1
#
_entry.id   AF-A0A1Y1N7N9-F1
#
_cell.length_a   1.000
_cell.length_b   1.000
_cell.length_c   1.000
_cell.angle_alpha   90.00
_cell.angle_beta   90.00
_cell.angle_gamma   90.00
#
_symmetry.space_group_name_H-M   'P 1'
#
loop_
_entity.id
_entity.type
_entity.pdbx_description
1 polymer ?
#
loop_
_entity_poly.entity_id
_entity_poly.type
_entity_poly.pdbx_seq_one_letter_code
_entity_poly.pdbx_strand_id
1 'polypeptide(L)'
;KKTRVALDASLARRDTGQGLVGSSKQSTGSYKSLVEPSVFNMSLLLPPTLAFLQRLKTIVPPGSDLATSTLTTFLDNFLVNVFQPQLDETLSKLSDSVFGEADSFLQDQTWKQVAPRPVFKGATQFFQIVTAFCKMLGTIPPDQALSSLIVTQMMRYHDRCFTWYRSLVTKTQDHSEDANNLRASARFSIQPGPLQD
;
A
#
# COMPACT_ATOMS: atom_id res chain seq x y z
N LYS A 1 34.75 18.19 59.83
CA LYS A 1 35.37 18.71 58.60
C LYS A 1 34.34 19.54 57.83
N LYS A 2 34.54 20.86 57.81
CA LYS A 2 34.18 21.87 56.79
C LYS A 2 32.74 21.91 56.20
N THR A 3 31.91 22.72 56.86
CA THR A 3 30.98 23.80 56.45
C THR A 3 30.65 24.17 54.97
N ARG A 4 29.41 24.69 54.83
CA ARG A 4 28.83 25.71 53.89
C ARG A 4 28.26 25.22 52.54
N VAL A 5 26.95 25.33 52.25
CA VAL A 5 25.97 26.45 52.16
C VAL A 5 25.82 26.98 50.73
N ALA A 6 24.58 26.83 50.23
CA ALA A 6 23.78 27.67 49.32
C ALA A 6 24.16 27.92 47.84
N LEU A 7 23.15 27.66 46.99
CA LEU A 7 22.57 28.53 45.95
C LEU A 7 23.52 29.46 45.16
N ASP A 8 23.59 29.31 43.84
CA ASP A 8 22.73 30.00 42.86
C ASP A 8 23.34 29.93 41.44
N ALA A 9 22.46 30.06 40.45
CA ALA A 9 22.67 30.78 39.20
C ALA A 9 23.60 30.21 38.10
N SER A 10 22.92 29.73 37.05
CA SER A 10 22.97 30.36 35.70
C SER A 10 24.03 29.93 34.69
N LEU A 11 23.49 29.49 33.54
CA LEU A 11 23.96 29.64 32.15
C LEU A 11 24.92 28.58 31.55
N ALA A 12 24.40 27.96 30.48
CA ALA A 12 25.03 27.77 29.17
C ALA A 12 25.34 26.32 28.69
N ARG A 13 24.51 25.91 27.72
CA ARG A 13 24.87 25.40 26.37
C ARG A 13 25.21 23.90 26.15
N ARG A 14 24.58 23.42 25.06
CA ARG A 14 24.79 22.22 24.20
C ARG A 14 24.01 20.98 24.64
N ASP A 15 22.92 20.61 23.98
CA ASP A 15 22.78 20.14 22.59
C ASP A 15 23.52 18.83 22.34
N THR A 16 22.75 17.74 22.23
CA THR A 16 23.17 16.51 21.57
C THR A 16 21.91 15.85 21.04
N GLY A 17 21.68 16.07 19.74
CA GLY A 17 20.48 15.70 19.03
C GLY A 17 20.30 14.20 18.85
N GLN A 18 19.03 13.79 18.91
CA GLN A 18 18.56 12.56 18.34
C GLN A 18 17.40 12.94 17.42
N GLY A 19 17.71 12.97 16.12
CA GLY A 19 16.85 13.46 15.05
C GLY A 19 15.60 12.61 14.89
N LEU A 20 14.49 13.09 15.44
CA LEU A 20 13.16 12.74 15.00
C LEU A 20 12.77 13.64 13.82
N VAL A 21 12.39 12.99 12.73
CA VAL A 21 11.35 13.37 11.76
C VAL A 21 11.28 14.86 11.47
N GLY A 22 11.83 15.24 10.31
CA GLY A 22 11.83 16.60 9.77
C GLY A 22 10.45 17.25 9.76
N SER A 23 10.16 17.98 10.83
CA SER A 23 9.16 19.04 10.84
C SER A 23 9.84 20.28 10.26
N SER A 24 9.85 20.38 8.94
CA SER A 24 10.29 21.57 8.23
C SER A 24 9.33 22.71 8.54
N LYS A 25 9.72 23.50 9.55
CA LYS A 25 9.26 24.86 9.77
C LYS A 25 9.67 25.69 8.55
N GLN A 26 8.82 25.75 7.54
CA GLN A 26 8.92 26.74 6.45
C GLN A 26 7.72 27.67 6.52
N SER A 27 7.92 28.76 7.25
CA SER A 27 7.09 29.95 7.20
C SER A 27 7.56 30.87 6.07
N THR A 28 7.00 30.72 4.87
CA THR A 28 6.96 31.77 3.83
C THR A 28 5.70 31.56 2.98
N GLY A 29 4.64 32.32 3.25
CA GLY A 29 3.39 32.32 2.46
C GLY A 29 2.42 31.18 2.80
N SER A 30 1.60 31.37 3.83
CA SER A 30 0.60 30.38 4.31
C SER A 30 -0.59 30.24 3.34
N TYR A 31 -0.43 29.48 2.27
CA TYR A 31 -1.56 28.71 1.74
C TYR A 31 -1.58 27.36 2.46
N LYS A 32 -2.68 27.03 3.14
CA LYS A 32 -2.90 25.67 3.63
C LYS A 32 -3.05 24.78 2.40
N SER A 33 -2.20 23.77 2.27
CA SER A 33 -2.41 22.72 1.26
C SER A 33 -3.77 22.08 1.55
N LEU A 34 -4.81 22.39 0.75
CA LEU A 34 -6.16 21.84 0.95
C LEU A 34 -6.20 20.32 0.72
N VAL A 35 -5.18 19.81 0.05
CA VAL A 35 -5.11 18.45 -0.43
C VAL A 35 -3.73 17.93 -0.07
N GLU A 36 -3.67 16.81 0.64
CA GLU A 36 -2.39 16.12 0.88
C GLU A 36 -1.83 15.64 -0.47
N PRO A 37 -0.51 15.78 -0.70
CA PRO A 37 0.10 15.21 -1.89
C PRO A 37 -0.06 13.68 -1.83
N SER A 38 -0.95 13.16 -2.67
CA SER A 38 -1.29 11.74 -2.74
C SER A 38 -1.51 11.35 -4.20
N VAL A 39 -1.07 10.14 -4.56
CA VAL A 39 -1.24 9.56 -5.90
C VAL A 39 -2.70 9.52 -6.31
N PHE A 40 -3.60 9.36 -5.33
CA PHE A 40 -5.05 9.40 -5.54
C PHE A 40 -5.55 10.78 -5.99
N ASN A 41 -4.87 11.86 -5.61
CA ASN A 41 -5.19 13.20 -6.09
C ASN A 41 -4.63 13.45 -7.50
N MET A 42 -3.56 12.74 -7.88
CA MET A 42 -3.02 12.79 -9.25
C MET A 42 -3.95 12.08 -10.24
N SER A 43 -4.60 10.97 -9.86
CA SER A 43 -5.59 10.32 -10.72
C SER A 43 -6.85 11.17 -10.96
N LEU A 44 -7.11 12.17 -10.11
CA LEU A 44 -8.15 13.18 -10.34
C LEU A 44 -7.70 14.26 -11.33
N LEU A 45 -6.43 14.67 -11.27
CA LEU A 45 -5.88 15.74 -12.12
C LEU A 45 -5.40 15.24 -13.49
N LEU A 46 -4.99 13.97 -13.61
CA LEU A 46 -4.49 13.37 -14.85
C LEU A 46 -5.53 13.36 -15.98
N PRO A 47 -6.78 12.89 -15.78
CA PRO A 47 -7.79 12.87 -16.85
C PRO A 47 -8.10 14.26 -17.43
N PRO A 48 -8.40 15.32 -16.64
CA PRO A 48 -8.63 16.65 -17.20
C PRO A 48 -7.36 17.27 -17.81
N THR A 49 -6.17 16.96 -17.28
CA THR A 49 -4.90 17.41 -17.85
C THR A 49 -4.63 16.75 -19.20
N LEU A 50 -4.84 15.45 -19.33
CA LEU A 50 -4.71 14.72 -20.61
C LEU A 50 -5.73 15.21 -21.64
N ALA A 51 -6.99 15.40 -21.22
CA ALA A 51 -8.03 15.96 -22.10
C ALA A 51 -7.68 17.38 -22.56
N PHE A 52 -7.13 18.21 -21.67
CA PHE A 52 -6.64 19.54 -22.01
C PHE A 52 -5.51 19.47 -23.05
N LEU A 53 -4.53 18.58 -22.86
CA LEU A 53 -3.41 18.43 -23.81
C LEU A 53 -3.83 17.90 -25.17
N GLN A 54 -4.81 16.99 -25.20
CA GLN A 54 -5.41 16.52 -26.46
C GLN A 54 -6.04 17.68 -27.22
N ARG A 55 -6.81 18.54 -26.54
CA ARG A 55 -7.40 19.74 -27.15
C ARG A 55 -6.34 20.75 -27.56
N LEU A 56 -5.34 20.98 -26.73
CA LEU A 56 -4.24 21.90 -27.02
C LEU A 56 -3.50 21.49 -28.30
N LYS A 57 -3.25 20.19 -28.49
CA LYS A 57 -2.67 19.64 -29.73
C LYS A 57 -3.51 19.94 -30.99
N THR A 58 -4.84 20.05 -30.86
CA THR A 58 -5.73 20.36 -32.01
C THR A 58 -5.83 21.84 -32.34
N ILE A 59 -5.49 22.72 -31.40
CA ILE A 59 -5.66 24.18 -31.53
C ILE A 59 -4.33 24.86 -31.89
N VAL A 60 -3.20 24.24 -31.54
CA VAL A 60 -1.88 24.79 -31.83
C VAL A 60 -1.52 24.60 -33.32
N PRO A 61 -1.24 25.69 -34.07
CA PRO A 61 -0.84 25.61 -35.47
C PRO A 61 0.49 24.86 -35.64
N PRO A 62 0.65 24.06 -36.71
CA PRO A 62 1.93 23.43 -37.02
C PRO A 62 2.99 24.52 -37.26
N GLY A 63 4.02 24.57 -36.40
CA GLY A 63 5.10 25.57 -36.43
C GLY A 63 5.11 26.57 -35.27
N SER A 64 4.16 26.50 -34.34
CA SER A 64 4.23 27.26 -33.08
C SER A 64 5.32 26.70 -32.17
N ASP A 65 6.13 27.60 -31.58
CA ASP A 65 7.22 27.30 -30.64
C ASP A 65 6.74 26.67 -29.32
N LEU A 66 5.42 26.53 -29.15
CA LEU A 66 4.82 25.67 -28.12
C LEU A 66 4.95 24.21 -28.56
N ALA A 67 6.14 23.66 -28.36
CA ALA A 67 6.41 22.26 -28.65
C ALA A 67 5.49 21.38 -27.79
N THR A 68 4.37 20.93 -28.36
CA THR A 68 3.50 19.91 -27.78
C THR A 68 4.32 18.68 -27.35
N SER A 69 5.43 18.43 -28.06
CA SER A 69 6.49 17.48 -27.72
C SER A 69 7.06 17.65 -26.31
N THR A 70 7.34 18.88 -25.86
CA THR A 70 7.92 19.14 -24.53
C THR A 70 6.92 18.84 -23.41
N LEU A 71 5.64 19.10 -23.66
CA LEU A 71 4.58 18.88 -22.67
C LEU A 71 4.23 17.39 -22.52
N THR A 72 4.15 16.65 -23.63
CA THR A 72 4.03 15.19 -23.57
C THR A 72 5.28 14.56 -22.97
N THR A 73 6.49 15.08 -23.26
CA THR A 73 7.73 14.61 -22.62
C THR A 73 7.72 14.83 -21.11
N PHE A 74 7.21 15.97 -20.63
CA PHE A 74 7.04 16.19 -19.19
C PHE A 74 6.10 15.16 -18.57
N LEU A 75 4.94 14.91 -19.20
CA LEU A 75 3.99 13.92 -18.69
C LEU A 75 4.56 12.51 -18.70
N ASP A 76 5.27 12.10 -19.74
CA ASP A 76 5.90 10.79 -19.80
C ASP A 76 6.95 10.64 -18.69
N ASN A 77 7.80 11.67 -18.50
CA ASN A 77 8.76 11.71 -17.41
C ASN A 77 8.09 11.69 -16.03
N PHE A 78 6.97 12.37 -15.88
CA PHE A 78 6.20 12.38 -14.65
C PHE A 78 5.56 11.01 -14.37
N LEU A 79 4.97 10.38 -15.39
CA LEU A 79 4.32 9.08 -15.25
C LEU A 79 5.32 8.01 -14.80
N VAL A 80 6.49 7.97 -15.43
CA VAL A 80 7.54 6.98 -15.15
C VAL A 80 8.26 7.27 -13.84
N ASN A 81 8.63 8.52 -13.57
CA ASN A 81 9.53 8.82 -12.46
C ASN A 81 8.82 9.25 -11.17
N VAL A 82 7.54 9.63 -11.24
CA VAL A 82 6.80 10.17 -10.10
C VAL A 82 5.53 9.37 -9.84
N PHE A 83 4.67 9.21 -10.84
CA PHE A 83 3.37 8.58 -10.66
C PHE A 83 3.51 7.08 -10.36
N GLN A 84 4.19 6.33 -11.23
CA GLN A 84 4.32 4.88 -11.09
C GLN A 84 5.03 4.45 -9.79
N PRO A 85 6.17 5.05 -9.38
CA PRO A 85 6.84 4.67 -8.14
C PRO A 85 5.98 4.93 -6.90
N GLN A 86 5.28 6.07 -6.85
CA GLN A 86 4.39 6.35 -5.72
C GLN A 86 3.17 5.43 -5.70
N LEU A 87 2.71 5.02 -6.87
CA LEU A 87 1.60 4.08 -7.03
C LEU A 87 1.99 2.68 -6.54
N ASP A 88 3.21 2.21 -6.87
CA ASP A 88 3.79 0.99 -6.30
C ASP A 88 3.91 1.09 -4.78
N GLU A 89 4.53 2.15 -4.27
CA GLU A 89 4.71 2.36 -2.83
C GLU A 89 3.37 2.34 -2.08
N THR A 90 2.35 2.99 -2.62
CA THR A 90 1.01 3.05 -2.01
C THR A 90 0.33 1.70 -2.02
N LEU A 91 0.36 0.97 -3.15
CA LEU A 91 -0.23 -0.36 -3.23
C LEU A 91 0.48 -1.33 -2.28
N SER A 92 1.82 -1.23 -2.22
CA SER A 92 2.63 -2.05 -1.31
C SER A 92 2.25 -1.79 0.15
N LYS A 93 2.13 -0.52 0.58
CA LYS A 93 1.72 -0.15 1.94
C LYS A 93 0.32 -0.67 2.30
N LEU A 94 -0.66 -0.51 1.41
CA LEU A 94 -2.02 -1.02 1.62
C LEU A 94 -2.05 -2.56 1.66
N SER A 95 -1.25 -3.20 0.82
CA SER A 95 -1.13 -4.66 0.84
C SER A 95 -0.48 -5.14 2.14
N ASP A 96 0.57 -4.46 2.60
CA ASP A 96 1.27 -4.78 3.84
C ASP A 96 0.39 -4.62 5.08
N SER A 97 -0.51 -3.64 5.11
CA SER A 97 -1.47 -3.53 6.23
C SER A 97 -2.39 -4.75 6.31
N VAL A 98 -2.83 -5.28 5.17
CA VAL A 98 -3.63 -6.51 5.12
C VAL A 98 -2.78 -7.75 5.42
N PHE A 99 -1.54 -7.81 4.96
CA PHE A 99 -0.68 -8.97 5.20
C PHE A 99 -0.16 -9.05 6.65
N GLY A 100 -0.12 -7.92 7.36
CA GLY A 100 0.31 -7.84 8.75
C GLY A 100 -0.79 -8.07 9.79
N GLU A 101 -2.05 -8.06 9.39
CA GLU A 101 -3.19 -8.35 10.27
C GLU A 101 -3.12 -9.80 10.79
N ALA A 102 -3.18 -9.98 12.11
CA ALA A 102 -3.05 -11.30 12.74
C ALA A 102 -4.23 -12.23 12.43
N ASP A 103 -5.39 -11.66 12.12
CA ASP A 103 -6.61 -12.35 11.73
C ASP A 103 -6.78 -12.51 10.22
N SER A 104 -5.77 -12.12 9.42
CA SER A 104 -5.82 -12.23 7.95
C SER A 104 -6.00 -13.64 7.43
N PHE A 105 -5.60 -14.65 8.20
CA PHE A 105 -5.76 -16.08 7.87
C PHE A 105 -6.97 -16.73 8.57
N LEU A 106 -7.83 -15.95 9.22
CA LEU A 106 -9.13 -16.43 9.68
C LEU A 106 -10.13 -16.40 8.53
N GLN A 107 -11.15 -17.26 8.61
CA GLN A 107 -12.26 -17.24 7.67
C GLN A 107 -12.99 -15.90 7.75
N ASP A 108 -13.26 -15.28 6.60
CA ASP A 108 -14.09 -14.08 6.51
C ASP A 108 -15.53 -14.40 6.90
N GLN A 109 -16.17 -13.62 7.77
CA GLN A 109 -17.58 -13.81 8.15
C GLN A 109 -18.54 -13.51 6.98
N THR A 110 -18.11 -12.65 6.05
CA THR A 110 -18.89 -12.16 4.91
C THR A 110 -18.53 -12.85 3.58
N TRP A 111 -17.78 -13.95 3.62
CA TRP A 111 -17.24 -14.66 2.45
C TRP A 111 -18.30 -14.97 1.38
N LYS A 112 -19.53 -15.28 1.78
CA LYS A 112 -20.65 -15.63 0.87
C LYS A 112 -21.01 -14.52 -0.12
N GLN A 113 -20.67 -13.27 0.17
CA GLN A 113 -20.95 -12.13 -0.71
C GLN A 113 -19.91 -11.98 -1.82
N VAL A 114 -18.70 -12.52 -1.62
CA VAL A 114 -17.54 -12.27 -2.48
C VAL A 114 -17.02 -13.52 -3.18
N ALA A 115 -17.33 -14.72 -2.67
CA ALA A 115 -16.81 -15.97 -3.20
C ALA A 115 -17.81 -17.14 -3.08
N PRO A 116 -17.75 -18.13 -4.00
CA PRO A 116 -18.57 -19.34 -3.94
C PRO A 116 -18.12 -20.33 -2.85
N ARG A 117 -16.93 -20.13 -2.26
CA ARG A 117 -16.36 -20.95 -1.19
C ARG A 117 -15.80 -20.08 -0.07
N PRO A 118 -15.67 -20.60 1.17
CA PRO A 118 -15.03 -19.88 2.25
C PRO A 118 -13.64 -19.39 1.86
N VAL A 119 -13.37 -18.11 2.11
CA VAL A 119 -12.08 -17.47 1.87
C VAL A 119 -11.57 -16.81 3.14
N PHE A 120 -10.27 -16.56 3.19
CA PHE A 120 -9.65 -15.83 4.28
C PHE A 120 -10.06 -14.36 4.28
N LYS A 121 -10.18 -13.76 5.46
CA LYS A 121 -10.45 -12.33 5.64
C LYS A 121 -9.44 -11.46 4.88
N GLY A 122 -8.16 -11.81 4.99
CA GLY A 122 -7.09 -11.11 4.27
C GLY A 122 -7.20 -11.25 2.75
N ALA A 123 -7.76 -12.36 2.23
CA ALA A 123 -8.00 -12.51 0.80
C ALA A 123 -9.06 -11.51 0.31
N THR A 124 -10.17 -11.40 1.06
CA THR A 124 -11.24 -10.45 0.76
C THR A 124 -10.75 -9.01 0.81
N GLN A 125 -10.03 -8.62 1.88
CA GLN A 125 -9.48 -7.27 2.02
C GLN A 125 -8.47 -6.94 0.91
N PHE A 126 -7.55 -7.88 0.61
CA PHE A 126 -6.58 -7.69 -0.49
C PHE A 126 -7.28 -7.54 -1.84
N PHE A 127 -8.30 -8.35 -2.10
CA PHE A 127 -9.10 -8.26 -3.32
C PHE A 127 -9.84 -6.91 -3.44
N GLN A 128 -10.34 -6.36 -2.33
CA GLN A 128 -10.94 -5.02 -2.30
C GLN A 128 -9.93 -3.94 -2.67
N ILE A 129 -8.71 -4.01 -2.13
CA ILE A 129 -7.61 -3.08 -2.48
C ILE A 129 -7.31 -3.16 -3.97
N VAL A 130 -7.06 -4.37 -4.50
CA VAL A 130 -6.77 -4.57 -5.93
C VAL A 130 -7.91 -4.03 -6.80
N THR A 131 -9.17 -4.29 -6.42
CA THR A 131 -10.34 -3.82 -7.16
C THR A 131 -10.44 -2.29 -7.16
N ALA A 132 -10.23 -1.65 -6.01
CA ALA A 132 -10.22 -0.19 -5.90
C ALA A 132 -9.09 0.42 -6.75
N PHE A 133 -7.93 -0.23 -6.75
CA PHE A 133 -6.78 0.17 -7.55
C PHE A 133 -7.05 0.06 -9.06
N CYS A 134 -7.60 -1.07 -9.52
CA CYS A 134 -7.99 -1.25 -10.91
C CYS A 134 -9.02 -0.22 -11.37
N LYS A 135 -10.00 0.12 -10.52
CA LYS A 135 -10.99 1.17 -10.81
C LYS A 135 -10.33 2.55 -10.93
N MET A 136 -9.38 2.86 -10.05
CA MET A 136 -8.60 4.10 -10.14
C MET A 136 -7.77 4.16 -11.43
N LEU A 137 -7.21 3.03 -11.86
CA LEU A 137 -6.37 2.95 -13.05
C LEU A 137 -7.16 2.97 -14.37
N GLY A 138 -8.45 2.61 -14.35
CA GLY A 138 -9.32 2.64 -15.53
C GLY A 138 -9.53 4.03 -16.14
N THR A 139 -9.06 5.10 -15.49
CA THR A 139 -9.11 6.48 -15.99
C THR A 139 -7.83 6.91 -16.71
N ILE A 140 -6.80 6.08 -16.70
CA ILE A 140 -5.47 6.34 -17.29
C ILE A 140 -5.30 5.39 -18.50
N PRO A 141 -4.57 5.79 -19.56
CA PRO A 141 -4.29 4.88 -20.68
C PRO A 141 -3.70 3.55 -20.18
N PRO A 142 -4.09 2.41 -20.80
CA PRO A 142 -3.63 1.10 -20.35
C PRO A 142 -2.10 1.01 -20.48
N ASP A 143 -1.43 0.81 -19.35
CA ASP A 143 0.02 0.64 -19.26
C ASP A 143 0.36 -0.75 -18.69
N GLN A 144 1.29 -1.43 -19.35
CA GLN A 144 1.75 -2.76 -18.96
C GLN A 144 2.41 -2.75 -17.57
N ALA A 145 3.04 -1.64 -17.18
CA ALA A 145 3.73 -1.54 -15.90
C ALA A 145 2.78 -1.55 -14.69
N LEU A 146 1.54 -1.14 -14.88
CA LEU A 146 0.50 -1.23 -13.84
C LEU A 146 0.03 -2.67 -13.61
N SER A 147 -0.06 -3.45 -14.69
CA SER A 147 -0.45 -4.86 -14.60
C SER A 147 0.64 -5.69 -13.88
N SER A 148 1.92 -5.43 -14.17
CA SER A 148 3.03 -6.11 -13.51
C SER A 148 3.09 -5.79 -12.02
N LEU A 149 2.71 -4.57 -11.63
CA LEU A 149 2.60 -4.18 -10.24
C LEU A 149 1.55 -5.02 -9.48
N ILE A 150 0.34 -5.16 -10.04
CA ILE A 150 -0.71 -5.97 -9.42
C ILE A 150 -0.26 -7.44 -9.31
N VAL A 151 0.33 -7.99 -10.37
CA VAL A 151 0.88 -9.36 -10.37
C VAL A 151 1.93 -9.52 -9.27
N THR A 152 2.82 -8.53 -9.10
CA THR A 152 3.84 -8.55 -8.04
C THR A 152 3.20 -8.63 -6.65
N GLN A 153 2.15 -7.86 -6.38
CA GLN A 153 1.45 -7.93 -5.09
C GLN A 153 0.69 -9.24 -4.91
N MET A 154 0.11 -9.81 -5.98
CA MET A 154 -0.50 -11.15 -5.95
C MET A 154 0.52 -12.24 -5.60
N MET A 155 1.73 -12.16 -6.16
CA MET A 155 2.83 -13.07 -5.82
C MET A 155 3.25 -12.93 -4.35
N ARG A 156 3.34 -11.71 -3.84
CA ARG A 156 3.63 -11.46 -2.41
C ARG A 156 2.56 -12.06 -1.50
N TYR A 157 1.28 -11.92 -1.86
CA TYR A 157 0.18 -12.53 -1.11
C TYR A 157 0.28 -14.07 -1.13
N HIS A 158 0.56 -14.65 -2.30
CA HIS A 158 0.80 -16.08 -2.45
C HIS A 158 1.91 -16.57 -1.52
N ASP A 159 3.06 -15.91 -1.49
CA ASP A 159 4.19 -16.31 -0.66
C ASP A 159 3.86 -16.27 0.84
N ARG A 160 3.02 -15.31 1.25
CA ARG A 160 2.49 -15.23 2.63
C ARG A 160 1.56 -16.39 2.94
N CYS A 161 0.60 -16.69 2.06
CA CYS A 161 -0.26 -17.86 2.21
C CYS A 161 0.54 -19.16 2.28
N PHE A 162 1.56 -19.30 1.44
CA PHE A 162 2.42 -20.46 1.41
C PHE A 162 3.25 -20.60 2.68
N THR A 163 3.81 -19.50 3.19
CA THR A 163 4.55 -19.48 4.46
C THR A 163 3.66 -19.86 5.64
N TRP A 164 2.44 -19.31 5.68
CA TRP A 164 1.45 -19.68 6.70
C TRP A 164 1.09 -21.16 6.63
N TYR A 165 0.82 -21.67 5.42
CA TYR A 165 0.55 -23.09 5.19
C TYR A 165 1.72 -23.97 5.65
N ARG A 166 2.96 -23.63 5.28
CA ARG A 166 4.15 -24.35 5.77
C ARG A 166 4.21 -24.34 7.29
N SER A 167 3.98 -23.20 7.94
CA SER A 167 3.98 -23.10 9.41
C SER A 167 2.95 -24.03 10.06
N LEU A 168 1.76 -24.13 9.45
CA LEU A 168 0.70 -25.02 9.92
C LEU A 168 1.10 -26.51 9.81
N VAL A 169 1.74 -26.88 8.70
CA VAL A 169 2.16 -28.26 8.42
C VAL A 169 3.42 -28.65 9.21
N THR A 170 4.35 -27.72 9.47
CA THR A 170 5.60 -28.03 10.20
C THR A 170 5.44 -27.98 11.72
N LYS A 171 4.70 -27.02 12.29
CA LYS A 171 4.47 -26.93 13.74
C LYS A 171 3.72 -28.14 14.32
N THR A 172 3.05 -28.92 13.48
CA THR A 172 2.38 -30.15 13.90
C THR A 172 3.33 -31.34 14.08
N GLN A 173 4.61 -31.21 13.70
CA GLN A 173 5.61 -32.28 13.84
C GLN A 173 6.34 -32.25 15.20
N ASP A 174 6.59 -31.06 15.77
CA ASP A 174 7.36 -30.90 17.01
C ASP A 174 6.56 -31.19 18.30
N HIS A 175 5.22 -31.15 18.26
CA HIS A 175 4.35 -31.45 19.41
C HIS A 175 3.81 -32.90 19.43
N SER A 176 4.45 -33.82 18.70
CA SER A 176 3.96 -35.19 18.52
C SER A 176 4.24 -36.15 19.69
N GLU A 177 4.48 -35.65 20.91
CA GLU A 177 4.49 -36.50 22.13
C GLU A 177 3.11 -36.63 22.79
N ASP A 178 2.17 -35.71 22.50
CA ASP A 178 0.79 -35.79 23.02
C ASP A 178 -0.18 -36.27 21.92
N ALA A 179 -0.49 -37.57 21.95
CA ALA A 179 -1.42 -38.27 21.05
C ALA A 179 -2.87 -37.72 21.01
N ASN A 180 -3.17 -36.63 21.73
CA ASN A 180 -4.47 -35.96 21.78
C ASN A 180 -4.57 -34.66 20.97
N ASN A 181 -3.46 -34.13 20.44
CA ASN A 181 -3.50 -32.97 19.54
C ASN A 181 -3.56 -33.42 18.09
N LEU A 182 -4.79 -33.74 17.66
CA LEU A 182 -5.10 -34.08 16.28
C LEU A 182 -4.47 -33.07 15.31
N ARG A 183 -3.72 -33.57 14.31
CA ARG A 183 -3.06 -32.74 13.28
C ARG A 183 -4.07 -31.74 12.70
N ALA A 184 -3.65 -30.51 12.39
CA ALA A 184 -4.54 -29.49 11.81
C ALA A 184 -5.29 -30.01 10.57
N SER A 185 -4.62 -30.79 9.72
CA SER A 185 -5.22 -31.47 8.56
C SER A 185 -6.30 -32.49 8.94
N ALA A 186 -6.15 -33.17 10.09
CA ALA A 186 -7.15 -34.08 10.63
C ALA A 186 -8.30 -33.31 11.30
N ARG A 187 -8.05 -32.14 11.91
CA ARG A 187 -9.14 -31.26 12.41
C ARG A 187 -10.01 -30.73 11.27
N PHE A 188 -9.42 -30.28 10.17
CA PHE A 188 -10.17 -29.86 8.98
C PHE A 188 -10.94 -31.01 8.32
N SER A 189 -10.46 -32.25 8.42
CA SER A 189 -11.17 -33.44 7.93
C SER A 189 -12.37 -33.85 8.79
N ILE A 190 -12.43 -33.43 10.06
CA ILE A 190 -13.52 -33.76 10.98
C ILE A 190 -14.64 -32.71 10.91
N GLN A 191 -14.35 -31.48 10.45
CA GLN A 191 -15.36 -30.47 10.30
C GLN A 191 -16.28 -30.86 9.12
N PRO A 192 -17.60 -31.10 9.35
CA PRO A 192 -18.50 -31.45 8.26
C PRO A 192 -18.52 -30.31 7.25
N GLY A 193 -18.04 -30.59 6.03
CA GLY A 193 -18.05 -29.65 4.94
C GLY A 193 -19.48 -29.42 4.44
N PRO A 194 -19.80 -28.22 3.90
CA PRO A 194 -21.12 -27.90 3.35
C PRO A 194 -21.42 -28.60 2.00
N LEU A 195 -20.77 -29.74 1.71
CA LEU A 195 -20.97 -30.56 0.51
C LEU A 195 -21.67 -31.87 0.84
N GLN A 196 -22.47 -31.88 1.89
CA GLN A 196 -23.42 -32.95 2.14
C GLN A 196 -24.81 -32.35 1.91
N ASP A 197 -25.34 -32.69 0.73
CA ASP A 197 -26.58 -32.30 0.05
C ASP A 197 -26.60 -30.95 -0.71
#